data_AF-A0A2N5B640-F1
#
_entry.id   AF-A0A2N5B640-F1
#
_cell.length_a   1.000
_cell.length_b   1.000
_cell.length_c   1.000
_cell.angle_alpha   90.00
_cell.angle_beta   90.00
_cell.angle_gamma   90.00
#
_symmetry.space_group_name_H-M   'P 1'
#
loop_
_entity.id
_entity.type
_entity.pdbx_description
1 polymer ?
#
loop_
_entity_poly.entity_id
_entity_poly.type
_entity_poly.pdbx_seq_one_letter_code
_entity_poly.pdbx_strand_id
1 'polypeptide(L)'
;MSEWRGIRTPPSNQAGVVRHSISFDLNRLPAGINKIAITLTQDGSGGGFAQVKDLSAQVVVGDQVLALTPDTFEAETGITVLELYTRNGQAKVRAVWQGFASGLAGLCNMYGVEVSDEPEQVEPVAAQTKPVNITKSVITLDKPGTAHKVSLEKGAAAPKTIKVNATWVDNGDGRDNDDLDLRVGILRPDGRMSIIQAPDKRGSFESDPYVYHTGDVVSASSTAPGVETVEINPAISHRMGGKVALVCSVYSAVDNGAVSVASLKPKMRMEYGDQIVECAFEFKSGFFSSMVYTYVLGIIEIDGDAITISPSGVTSRTGSEATPWLTRKGDKVELTMDGPHVFKGRPIERSGKKQYI
;
A
#
# COMPACT_ATOMS: atom_id res chain seq x y z
N MET A 1 -18.77 -13.89 25.45
CA MET A 1 -18.77 -14.45 24.09
C MET A 1 -17.52 -15.32 23.96
N SER A 2 -17.69 -16.62 23.73
CA SER A 2 -16.59 -17.58 23.65
C SER A 2 -15.77 -17.37 22.37
N GLU A 3 -14.47 -17.16 22.49
CA GLU A 3 -13.54 -16.99 21.37
C GLU A 3 -13.63 -18.15 20.37
N TRP A 4 -13.57 -17.84 19.07
CA TRP A 4 -13.45 -18.82 18.01
C TRP A 4 -12.00 -19.31 17.93
N ARG A 5 -11.77 -20.62 18.06
CA ARG A 5 -10.46 -21.26 17.87
C ARG A 5 -10.64 -22.60 17.16
N GLY A 6 -9.93 -22.79 16.05
CA GLY A 6 -9.76 -24.13 15.48
C GLY A 6 -8.89 -24.97 16.40
N ILE A 7 -9.25 -26.25 16.60
CA ILE A 7 -8.46 -27.19 17.41
C ILE A 7 -7.54 -27.94 16.45
N ARG A 8 -6.24 -27.68 16.56
CA ARG A 8 -5.21 -28.43 15.83
C ARG A 8 -4.88 -29.68 16.63
N THR A 9 -4.96 -30.84 15.99
CA THR A 9 -4.39 -32.07 16.53
C THR A 9 -2.91 -32.10 16.17
N PRO A 10 -2.01 -32.41 17.12
CA PRO A 10 -0.59 -32.60 16.81
C PRO A 10 -0.41 -33.57 15.64
N PRO A 11 0.58 -33.34 14.76
CA PRO A 11 0.82 -34.25 13.65
C PRO A 11 1.08 -35.66 14.15
N SER A 12 0.49 -36.65 13.51
CA SER A 12 0.80 -38.06 13.75
C SER A 12 1.66 -38.60 12.62
N ASN A 13 2.67 -39.38 12.97
CA ASN A 13 3.47 -40.14 12.02
C ASN A 13 3.18 -41.62 12.24
N GLN A 14 2.60 -42.28 11.23
CA GLN A 14 2.36 -43.72 11.25
C GLN A 14 2.81 -44.30 9.92
N ALA A 15 3.69 -45.31 9.97
CA ALA A 15 4.18 -46.03 8.80
C ALA A 15 4.76 -45.13 7.69
N GLY A 16 5.41 -44.02 8.05
CA GLY A 16 6.00 -43.07 7.10
C GLY A 16 5.01 -42.05 6.52
N VAL A 17 3.75 -42.07 6.96
CA VAL A 17 2.73 -41.08 6.59
C VAL A 17 2.60 -40.05 7.72
N VAL A 18 2.85 -38.78 7.39
CA VAL A 18 2.60 -37.65 8.27
C VAL A 18 1.18 -37.14 8.04
N ARG A 19 0.35 -37.11 9.09
CA ARG A 19 -0.99 -36.51 9.04
C ARG A 19 -1.08 -35.26 9.89
N HIS A 20 -1.61 -34.20 9.30
CA HIS A 20 -2.05 -32.99 9.99
C HIS A 20 -3.58 -32.95 10.01
N SER A 21 -4.17 -32.47 11.11
CA SER A 21 -5.63 -32.35 11.22
C SER A 21 -6.03 -31.12 12.01
N ILE A 22 -7.06 -30.44 11.52
CA ILE A 22 -7.64 -29.24 12.14
C ILE A 22 -9.15 -29.40 12.13
N SER A 23 -9.78 -29.16 13.28
CA SER A 23 -11.24 -29.16 13.44
C SER A 23 -11.74 -27.75 13.76
N PHE A 24 -12.83 -27.33 13.14
CA PHE A 24 -13.44 -26.01 13.34
C PHE A 24 -14.96 -26.10 13.28
N ASP A 25 -15.63 -25.18 13.99
CA ASP A 25 -17.08 -24.99 13.94
C ASP A 25 -17.38 -23.69 13.18
N LEU A 26 -17.98 -23.81 12.00
CA LEU A 26 -18.31 -22.68 11.14
C LEU A 26 -19.44 -21.81 11.73
N ASN A 27 -20.29 -22.35 12.61
CA ASN A 27 -21.36 -21.58 13.25
C ASN A 27 -20.85 -20.60 14.30
N ARG A 28 -19.59 -20.77 14.74
CA ARG A 28 -18.94 -19.91 15.72
C ARG A 28 -18.08 -18.81 15.08
N LEU A 29 -18.08 -18.69 13.76
CA LEU A 29 -17.33 -17.65 13.07
C LEU A 29 -17.87 -16.26 13.41
N PRO A 30 -16.99 -15.26 13.67
CA PRO A 30 -17.41 -13.89 13.84
C PRO A 30 -18.17 -13.36 12.62
N ALA A 31 -19.13 -12.47 12.86
CA ALA A 31 -19.83 -11.77 11.80
C ALA A 31 -18.82 -11.02 10.92
N GLY A 32 -18.83 -11.30 9.61
CA GLY A 32 -17.89 -10.74 8.63
C GLY A 32 -16.85 -11.74 8.10
N ILE A 33 -16.62 -12.87 8.77
CA ILE A 33 -15.75 -13.94 8.25
C ILE A 33 -16.57 -14.89 7.39
N ASN A 34 -16.45 -14.73 6.07
CA ASN A 34 -17.26 -15.50 5.11
C ASN A 34 -16.50 -16.64 4.44
N LYS A 35 -15.18 -16.73 4.67
CA LYS A 35 -14.28 -17.71 4.07
C LYS A 35 -13.10 -18.02 4.99
N ILE A 36 -12.69 -19.29 5.02
CA ILE A 36 -11.44 -19.77 5.61
C ILE A 36 -10.66 -20.50 4.52
N ALA A 37 -9.41 -20.13 4.30
CA ALA A 37 -8.49 -20.89 3.46
C ALA A 37 -7.62 -21.80 4.33
N ILE A 38 -7.40 -23.04 3.89
CA ILE A 38 -6.46 -23.97 4.52
C ILE A 38 -5.24 -24.09 3.62
N THR A 39 -4.09 -23.72 4.19
CA THR A 39 -2.82 -23.65 3.47
C THR A 39 -1.81 -24.60 4.12
N LEU A 40 -0.86 -25.07 3.32
CA LEU A 40 0.29 -25.84 3.78
C LEU A 40 1.57 -25.14 3.29
N THR A 41 2.57 -25.06 4.16
CA THR A 41 3.90 -24.57 3.83
C THR A 41 4.93 -25.60 4.25
N GLN A 42 6.00 -25.69 3.46
CA GLN A 42 7.13 -26.53 3.77
C GLN A 42 8.32 -25.64 4.13
N ASP A 43 8.79 -25.77 5.36
CA ASP A 43 9.95 -25.03 5.86
C ASP A 43 11.24 -25.84 5.63
N GLY A 44 12.38 -25.16 5.42
CA GLY A 44 13.70 -25.79 5.24
C GLY A 44 14.01 -26.33 3.83
N SER A 45 15.05 -27.15 3.69
CA SER A 45 15.63 -27.55 2.39
C SER A 45 14.90 -28.67 1.64
N GLY A 46 13.61 -28.89 1.92
CA GLY A 46 12.86 -30.08 1.47
C GLY A 46 12.41 -30.08 -0.01
N GLY A 47 12.86 -29.12 -0.84
CA GLY A 47 12.65 -29.14 -2.29
C GLY A 47 11.24 -28.84 -2.82
N GLY A 48 10.27 -28.49 -1.96
CA GLY A 48 8.90 -28.12 -2.34
C GLY A 48 7.91 -29.28 -2.45
N PHE A 49 6.63 -28.95 -2.71
CA PHE A 49 5.52 -29.90 -2.69
C PHE A 49 5.55 -30.93 -3.83
N ALA A 50 6.35 -30.73 -4.88
CA ALA A 50 6.58 -31.72 -5.93
C ALA A 50 7.25 -33.01 -5.42
N GLN A 51 7.98 -32.94 -4.31
CA GLN A 51 8.67 -34.08 -3.70
C GLN A 51 7.81 -34.85 -2.70
N VAL A 52 6.62 -34.32 -2.35
CA VAL A 52 5.71 -34.95 -1.39
C VAL A 52 4.93 -36.04 -2.08
N LYS A 53 5.32 -37.30 -1.81
CA LYS A 53 4.62 -38.48 -2.33
C LYS A 53 3.27 -38.64 -1.66
N ASP A 54 2.28 -39.03 -2.48
CA ASP A 54 0.93 -39.38 -2.04
C ASP A 54 0.23 -38.25 -1.23
N LEU A 55 0.51 -36.99 -1.57
CA LEU A 55 -0.16 -35.83 -1.00
C LEU A 55 -1.67 -35.96 -1.22
N SER A 56 -2.44 -35.87 -0.14
CA SER A 56 -3.90 -35.94 -0.21
C SER A 56 -4.53 -35.11 0.90
N ALA A 57 -5.74 -34.65 0.68
CA ALA A 57 -6.53 -33.95 1.69
C ALA A 57 -7.96 -34.49 1.71
N GLN A 58 -8.61 -34.41 2.86
CA GLN A 58 -10.01 -34.76 3.00
C GLN A 58 -10.71 -33.82 3.98
N VAL A 59 -12.00 -33.59 3.76
CA VAL A 59 -12.89 -32.90 4.71
C VAL A 59 -13.88 -33.90 5.25
N VAL A 60 -13.99 -33.97 6.58
CA VAL A 60 -14.92 -34.87 7.28
C VAL A 60 -16.00 -34.05 7.97
N VAL A 61 -17.27 -34.37 7.72
CA VAL A 61 -18.43 -33.72 8.32
C VAL A 61 -19.40 -34.80 8.82
N GLY A 62 -19.40 -35.05 10.14
CA GLY A 62 -20.10 -36.22 10.69
C GLY A 62 -19.57 -37.50 10.07
N ASP A 63 -20.44 -38.31 9.46
CA ASP A 63 -20.08 -39.55 8.78
C ASP A 63 -19.70 -39.35 7.29
N GLN A 64 -19.75 -38.11 6.79
CA GLN A 64 -19.41 -37.80 5.40
C GLN A 64 -17.92 -37.50 5.26
N VAL A 65 -17.27 -38.11 4.26
CA VAL A 65 -15.87 -37.85 3.90
C VAL A 65 -15.81 -37.37 2.46
N LEU A 66 -15.25 -36.17 2.25
CA LEU A 66 -14.95 -35.63 0.94
C LEU A 66 -13.44 -35.69 0.72
N ALA A 67 -12.99 -36.60 -0.15
CA ALA A 67 -11.59 -36.65 -0.59
C ALA A 67 -11.32 -35.55 -1.64
N LEU A 68 -10.17 -34.89 -1.51
CA LEU A 68 -9.71 -33.84 -2.41
C LEU A 68 -8.45 -34.33 -3.13
N THR A 69 -8.52 -34.44 -4.44
CA THR A 69 -7.39 -34.84 -5.29
C THR A 69 -6.48 -33.64 -5.53
N PRO A 70 -5.17 -33.73 -5.27
CA PRO A 70 -4.23 -32.64 -5.52
C PRO A 70 -4.04 -32.35 -7.00
N ASP A 71 -3.55 -31.15 -7.29
CA ASP A 71 -2.95 -30.78 -8.58
C ASP A 71 -1.46 -31.17 -8.61
N THR A 72 -0.82 -31.08 -9.77
CA THR A 72 0.63 -31.29 -9.91
C THR A 72 1.40 -30.03 -9.52
N PHE A 73 2.50 -30.20 -8.78
CA PHE A 73 3.38 -29.12 -8.34
C PHE A 73 4.80 -29.31 -8.88
N GLU A 74 5.55 -28.21 -8.99
CA GLU A 74 6.94 -28.19 -9.46
C GLU A 74 7.86 -27.57 -8.40
N ALA A 75 7.85 -26.24 -8.27
CA ALA A 75 8.79 -25.51 -7.40
C ALA A 75 8.13 -24.93 -6.13
N GLU A 76 6.84 -25.17 -5.92
CA GLU A 76 6.07 -24.49 -4.90
C GLU A 76 6.38 -25.00 -3.49
N THR A 77 6.66 -24.08 -2.58
CA THR A 77 6.94 -24.35 -1.16
C THR A 77 5.76 -23.95 -0.25
N GLY A 78 4.70 -23.40 -0.84
CA GLY A 78 3.44 -23.08 -0.19
C GLY A 78 2.27 -23.41 -1.11
N ILE A 79 1.19 -23.97 -0.56
CA ILE A 79 -0.03 -24.30 -1.31
C ILE A 79 -1.29 -23.90 -0.55
N THR A 80 -2.32 -23.45 -1.27
CA THR A 80 -3.69 -23.36 -0.78
C THR A 80 -4.41 -24.64 -1.18
N VAL A 81 -4.77 -25.47 -0.20
CA VAL A 81 -5.38 -26.78 -0.42
C VAL A 81 -6.88 -26.66 -0.69
N LEU A 82 -7.59 -25.95 0.19
CA LEU A 82 -9.04 -25.81 0.11
C LEU A 82 -9.52 -24.49 0.72
N GLU A 83 -10.71 -24.08 0.32
CA GLU A 83 -11.46 -22.98 0.92
C GLU A 83 -12.80 -23.50 1.48
N LEU A 84 -13.13 -23.04 2.68
CA LEU A 84 -14.40 -23.25 3.35
C LEU A 84 -15.12 -21.91 3.35
N TYR A 85 -16.35 -21.86 2.86
CA TYR A 85 -17.05 -20.59 2.77
C TYR A 85 -18.55 -20.78 2.90
N THR A 86 -19.23 -19.70 3.25
CA THR A 86 -20.69 -19.68 3.33
C THR A 86 -21.25 -19.04 2.08
N ARG A 87 -22.13 -19.76 1.36
CA ARG A 87 -22.87 -19.24 0.20
C ARG A 87 -24.35 -19.55 0.38
N ASN A 88 -25.18 -18.50 0.34
CA ASN A 88 -26.63 -18.60 0.55
C ASN A 88 -27.01 -19.31 1.87
N GLY A 89 -26.27 -19.01 2.95
CA GLY A 89 -26.50 -19.62 4.27
C GLY A 89 -26.05 -21.08 4.40
N GLN A 90 -25.43 -21.67 3.37
CA GLN A 90 -24.89 -23.03 3.41
C GLN A 90 -23.37 -23.02 3.42
N ALA A 91 -22.76 -23.86 4.27
CA ALA A 91 -21.34 -24.15 4.22
C ALA A 91 -20.99 -24.90 2.92
N LYS A 92 -19.91 -24.47 2.28
CA LYS A 92 -19.38 -25.05 1.05
C LYS A 92 -17.88 -25.26 1.21
N VAL A 93 -17.39 -26.30 0.52
CA VAL A 93 -15.97 -26.62 0.41
C VAL A 93 -15.58 -26.49 -1.06
N ARG A 94 -14.44 -25.87 -1.34
CA ARG A 94 -13.82 -25.83 -2.65
C ARG A 94 -12.39 -26.36 -2.55
N ALA A 95 -12.07 -27.39 -3.34
CA ALA A 95 -10.67 -27.75 -3.59
C ALA A 95 -10.01 -26.64 -4.44
N VAL A 96 -8.82 -26.21 -4.05
CA VAL A 96 -8.10 -25.11 -4.72
C VAL A 96 -6.80 -25.58 -5.33
N TRP A 97 -5.93 -26.22 -4.52
CA TRP A 97 -4.61 -26.72 -4.93
C TRP A 97 -3.75 -25.71 -5.70
N GLN A 98 -3.77 -24.46 -5.27
CA GLN A 98 -2.96 -23.41 -5.86
C GLN A 98 -1.60 -23.36 -5.18
N GLY A 99 -0.52 -23.37 -5.95
CA GLY A 99 0.84 -23.28 -5.42
C GLY A 99 1.49 -21.90 -5.51
N PHE A 100 2.49 -21.70 -4.64
CA PHE A 100 3.31 -20.49 -4.51
C PHE A 100 4.79 -20.88 -4.41
N ALA A 101 5.58 -20.51 -5.42
CA ALA A 101 7.03 -20.69 -5.40
C ALA A 101 7.69 -19.92 -4.25
N SER A 102 7.15 -18.74 -3.90
CA SER A 102 7.57 -17.91 -2.77
C SER A 102 7.11 -18.43 -1.40
N GLY A 103 6.49 -19.61 -1.34
CA GLY A 103 6.20 -20.29 -0.09
C GLY A 103 5.21 -19.57 0.81
N LEU A 104 5.51 -19.55 2.10
CA LEU A 104 4.70 -18.86 3.11
C LEU A 104 4.53 -17.37 2.76
N ALA A 105 5.57 -16.70 2.25
CA ALA A 105 5.49 -15.29 1.86
C ALA A 105 4.43 -15.04 0.76
N GLY A 106 4.33 -15.91 -0.24
CA GLY A 106 3.30 -15.83 -1.28
C GLY A 106 1.88 -16.02 -0.73
N LEU A 107 1.70 -17.00 0.16
CA LEU A 107 0.42 -17.27 0.82
C LEU A 107 -0.01 -16.12 1.73
N CYS A 108 0.92 -15.61 2.52
CA CYS A 108 0.74 -14.48 3.41
C CYS A 108 0.37 -13.21 2.62
N ASN A 109 1.05 -12.93 1.50
CA ASN A 109 0.68 -11.84 0.59
C ASN A 109 -0.72 -12.02 -0.02
N MET A 110 -1.11 -13.25 -0.39
CA MET A 110 -2.46 -13.53 -0.93
C MET A 110 -3.57 -13.24 0.07
N TYR A 111 -3.35 -13.55 1.35
CA TYR A 111 -4.34 -13.40 2.42
C TYR A 111 -4.14 -12.15 3.29
N GLY A 112 -3.16 -11.30 2.96
CA GLY A 112 -2.87 -10.05 3.66
C GLY A 112 -2.30 -10.24 5.07
N VAL A 113 -1.52 -11.29 5.29
CA VAL A 113 -0.79 -11.59 6.54
C VAL A 113 0.70 -11.32 6.30
N GLU A 114 1.44 -10.82 7.29
CA GLU A 114 2.91 -10.64 7.21
C GLU A 114 3.65 -11.81 7.90
N VAL A 115 4.82 -12.20 7.38
CA VAL A 115 5.72 -13.20 7.97
C VAL A 115 7.00 -12.49 8.42
N SER A 116 7.41 -12.67 9.67
CA SER A 116 8.70 -12.16 10.16
C SER A 116 9.83 -13.11 9.75
N ASP A 117 10.85 -12.59 9.06
CA ASP A 117 12.11 -13.33 8.84
C ASP A 117 13.01 -13.22 10.08
N GLU A 118 13.53 -14.35 10.56
CA GLU A 118 14.48 -14.43 11.67
C GLU A 118 15.92 -14.21 11.14
N PRO A 119 16.76 -13.35 11.74
CA PRO A 119 18.08 -13.05 11.21
C PRO A 119 19.10 -14.16 11.52
N GLU A 120 20.03 -14.38 10.58
CA GLU A 120 21.21 -15.22 10.77
C GLU A 120 22.06 -14.77 11.97
N GLN A 121 22.61 -15.79 12.64
CA GLN A 121 23.24 -15.80 13.94
C GLN A 121 24.58 -15.03 13.98
N VAL A 122 24.71 -14.07 14.90
CA VAL A 122 26.00 -13.56 15.39
C VAL A 122 25.92 -13.32 16.90
N GLU A 123 26.71 -14.09 17.67
CA GLU A 123 26.91 -13.94 19.12
C GLU A 123 28.15 -13.02 19.43
N PRO A 124 28.49 -12.67 20.69
CA PRO A 124 27.74 -11.76 21.58
C PRO A 124 28.66 -10.76 22.36
N VAL A 125 28.19 -9.56 22.76
CA VAL A 125 28.52 -8.95 24.09
C VAL A 125 27.36 -8.02 24.58
N ALA A 126 26.95 -8.27 25.83
CA ALA A 126 26.07 -7.58 26.80
C ALA A 126 25.98 -6.02 26.78
N ALA A 127 24.97 -5.30 27.31
CA ALA A 127 23.67 -5.57 27.96
C ALA A 127 22.82 -4.26 28.07
N GLN A 128 21.49 -4.40 27.90
CA GLN A 128 20.36 -3.64 28.49
C GLN A 128 20.02 -2.18 28.07
N THR A 129 18.95 -2.05 27.27
CA THR A 129 17.63 -1.53 27.68
C THR A 129 16.57 -2.15 26.77
N LYS A 130 15.46 -2.69 27.33
CA LYS A 130 14.40 -3.36 26.56
C LYS A 130 13.84 -2.43 25.47
N PRO A 131 13.97 -2.74 24.16
CA PRO A 131 13.19 -2.06 23.15
C PRO A 131 11.76 -2.61 23.20
N VAL A 132 10.80 -1.70 23.18
CA VAL A 132 9.45 -2.03 22.71
C VAL A 132 9.63 -2.55 21.28
N ASN A 133 9.23 -3.81 21.03
CA ASN A 133 9.16 -4.34 19.67
C ASN A 133 8.03 -3.59 18.95
N ILE A 134 8.38 -2.48 18.29
CA ILE A 134 7.49 -1.82 17.35
C ILE A 134 7.80 -2.44 15.99
N THR A 135 7.01 -3.43 15.60
CA THR A 135 7.03 -4.01 14.26
C THR A 135 6.52 -2.96 13.27
N LYS A 136 7.36 -2.59 12.30
CA LYS A 136 6.98 -1.74 11.16
C LYS A 136 5.80 -2.37 10.43
N SER A 137 4.71 -1.63 10.33
CA SER A 137 3.51 -2.04 9.62
C SER A 137 3.55 -1.43 8.22
N VAL A 138 3.70 -2.26 7.19
CA VAL A 138 3.68 -1.81 5.79
C VAL A 138 2.32 -2.16 5.19
N ILE A 139 1.64 -1.15 4.67
CA ILE A 139 0.27 -1.24 4.20
C ILE A 139 0.26 -0.88 2.73
N THR A 140 0.16 -1.90 1.89
CA THR A 140 0.01 -1.70 0.45
C THR A 140 -1.45 -1.36 0.14
N LEU A 141 -1.67 -0.22 -0.51
CA LEU A 141 -3.01 0.25 -0.86
C LEU A 141 -3.16 0.26 -2.39
N ASP A 142 -3.85 -0.76 -2.92
CA ASP A 142 -3.99 -1.04 -4.36
C ASP A 142 -5.32 -0.54 -4.96
N LYS A 143 -6.32 -0.22 -4.11
CA LYS A 143 -7.68 0.08 -4.54
C LYS A 143 -8.13 1.49 -4.14
N PRO A 144 -8.62 2.30 -5.10
CA PRO A 144 -9.32 3.54 -4.78
C PRO A 144 -10.45 3.32 -3.77
N GLY A 145 -10.44 4.07 -2.66
CA GLY A 145 -11.53 4.04 -1.66
C GLY A 145 -11.32 3.10 -0.46
N THR A 146 -10.23 2.33 -0.40
CA THR A 146 -9.74 1.84 0.89
C THR A 146 -9.08 3.03 1.61
N ALA A 147 -9.29 3.17 2.91
CA ALA A 147 -8.69 4.22 3.72
C ALA A 147 -7.99 3.56 4.89
N HIS A 148 -6.75 3.97 5.16
CA HIS A 148 -6.02 3.54 6.33
C HIS A 148 -5.96 4.68 7.35
N LYS A 149 -6.62 4.46 8.49
CA LYS A 149 -6.56 5.42 9.59
C LYS A 149 -5.32 5.15 10.44
N VAL A 150 -4.34 6.04 10.30
CA VAL A 150 -3.15 6.11 11.14
C VAL A 150 -3.56 6.79 12.46
N SER A 151 -4.10 6.01 13.40
CA SER A 151 -4.37 6.54 14.73
C SER A 151 -3.06 6.75 15.49
N LEU A 152 -2.84 7.97 15.97
CA LEU A 152 -1.60 8.32 16.66
C LEU A 152 -1.37 7.49 17.92
N GLU A 153 -0.08 7.18 18.14
CA GLU A 153 0.48 7.09 19.48
C GLU A 153 0.49 8.50 20.10
N LYS A 154 -0.11 8.64 21.29
CA LYS A 154 -0.06 9.90 22.04
C LYS A 154 1.23 9.97 22.87
N GLY A 155 2.00 11.05 22.73
CA GLY A 155 3.10 11.38 23.64
C GLY A 155 4.42 11.75 22.95
N ALA A 156 5.49 11.85 23.74
CA ALA A 156 6.83 12.28 23.28
C ALA A 156 7.48 11.37 22.21
N ALA A 157 6.94 10.16 22.03
CA ALA A 157 7.40 9.19 21.03
C ALA A 157 6.75 9.37 19.64
N ALA A 158 5.74 10.25 19.51
CA ALA A 158 5.05 10.44 18.24
C ALA A 158 6.04 10.90 17.14
N PRO A 159 5.95 10.32 15.91
CA PRO A 159 6.80 10.72 14.80
C PRO A 159 6.66 12.22 14.52
N LYS A 160 7.80 12.88 14.32
CA LYS A 160 7.86 14.34 14.12
C LYS A 160 7.59 14.77 12.69
N THR A 161 7.55 13.84 11.74
CA THR A 161 7.46 14.11 10.31
C THR A 161 6.60 13.04 9.65
N ILE A 162 5.68 13.47 8.78
CA ILE A 162 5.08 12.60 7.76
C ILE A 162 5.93 12.75 6.50
N LYS A 163 6.42 11.64 5.94
CA LYS A 163 7.23 11.65 4.71
C LYS A 163 6.44 11.10 3.55
N VAL A 164 6.49 11.78 2.41
CA VAL A 164 5.95 11.30 1.13
C VAL A 164 7.10 11.26 0.16
N ASN A 165 7.35 10.10 -0.45
CA ASN A 165 8.35 9.98 -1.50
C ASN A 165 7.75 9.44 -2.80
N ALA A 166 8.36 9.88 -3.90
CA ALA A 166 8.14 9.35 -5.23
C ALA A 166 9.45 8.81 -5.77
N THR A 167 9.44 7.58 -6.28
CA THR A 167 10.59 6.92 -6.88
C THR A 167 10.26 6.43 -8.28
N TRP A 168 11.08 6.75 -9.26
CA TRP A 168 10.93 6.27 -10.64
C TRP A 168 12.29 5.93 -11.24
N VAL A 169 12.24 5.17 -12.33
CA VAL A 169 13.42 4.79 -13.11
C VAL A 169 13.18 5.13 -14.56
N ASP A 170 14.27 5.38 -15.28
CA ASP A 170 14.29 5.52 -16.74
C ASP A 170 13.53 4.36 -17.40
N ASN A 171 12.66 4.71 -18.33
CA ASN A 171 11.82 3.78 -19.06
C ASN A 171 12.53 3.10 -20.26
N GLY A 172 13.77 3.52 -20.57
CA GLY A 172 14.63 2.96 -21.59
C GLY A 172 14.32 3.44 -23.02
N ASP A 173 13.61 4.55 -23.20
CA ASP A 173 13.27 5.09 -24.53
C ASP A 173 14.41 5.89 -25.19
N GLY A 174 15.53 6.07 -24.47
CA GLY A 174 16.73 6.76 -24.95
C GLY A 174 16.59 8.29 -24.97
N ARG A 175 15.61 8.85 -24.25
CA ARG A 175 15.41 10.30 -24.07
C ARG A 175 15.66 10.67 -22.60
N ASP A 176 16.20 11.86 -22.38
CA ASP A 176 16.43 12.41 -21.03
C ASP A 176 15.23 13.27 -20.62
N ASN A 177 14.09 12.61 -20.40
CA ASN A 177 12.84 13.25 -20.00
C ASN A 177 12.15 12.53 -18.84
N ASP A 178 12.91 11.76 -18.07
CA ASP A 178 12.48 11.10 -16.84
C ASP A 178 12.47 12.05 -15.63
N ASP A 179 11.89 13.25 -15.81
CA ASP A 179 11.71 14.28 -14.77
C ASP A 179 10.24 14.25 -14.31
N LEU A 180 9.97 13.54 -13.20
CA LEU A 180 8.68 13.58 -12.52
C LEU A 180 8.71 14.54 -11.35
N ASP A 181 7.64 15.31 -11.21
CA ASP A 181 7.44 16.22 -10.10
C ASP A 181 6.54 15.60 -9.03
N LEU A 182 7.04 15.41 -7.82
CA LEU A 182 6.22 15.25 -6.64
C LEU A 182 5.56 16.59 -6.27
N ARG A 183 4.23 16.59 -6.22
CA ARG A 183 3.43 17.78 -5.89
C ARG A 183 2.47 17.48 -4.76
N VAL A 184 2.30 18.46 -3.88
CA VAL A 184 1.33 18.38 -2.78
C VAL A 184 0.40 19.59 -2.80
N GLY A 185 -0.89 19.35 -3.03
CA GLY A 185 -1.94 20.34 -2.84
C GLY A 185 -2.44 20.32 -1.40
N ILE A 186 -2.61 21.48 -0.76
CA ILE A 186 -3.01 21.60 0.65
C ILE A 186 -4.36 22.31 0.73
N LEU A 187 -5.41 21.59 1.08
CA LEU A 187 -6.71 22.16 1.45
C LEU A 187 -6.64 22.66 2.89
N ARG A 188 -6.63 23.98 3.04
CA ARG A 188 -6.49 24.67 4.31
C ARG A 188 -7.84 24.73 5.05
N PRO A 189 -7.85 25.08 6.35
CA PRO A 189 -9.09 25.16 7.13
C PRO A 189 -10.09 26.19 6.59
N ASP A 190 -9.62 27.26 5.96
CA ASP A 190 -10.44 28.30 5.33
C ASP A 190 -10.98 27.91 3.93
N GLY A 191 -10.70 26.69 3.47
CA GLY A 191 -11.14 26.17 2.18
C GLY A 191 -10.30 26.60 0.99
N ARG A 192 -9.25 27.40 1.19
CA ARG A 192 -8.29 27.76 0.13
C ARG A 192 -7.26 26.65 -0.07
N MET A 193 -6.69 26.59 -1.28
CA MET A 193 -5.66 25.63 -1.63
C MET A 193 -4.28 26.29 -1.68
N SER A 194 -3.26 25.64 -1.15
CA SER A 194 -1.85 25.91 -1.46
C SER A 194 -1.27 24.78 -2.31
N ILE A 195 -0.14 25.01 -3.00
CA ILE A 195 0.58 23.98 -3.74
C ILE A 195 2.07 23.99 -3.40
N ILE A 196 2.61 22.79 -3.22
CA ILE A 196 4.03 22.53 -3.01
C ILE A 196 4.58 21.81 -4.23
N GLN A 197 5.69 22.32 -4.75
CA GLN A 197 6.49 21.70 -5.81
C GLN A 197 7.92 22.26 -5.75
N ALA A 198 8.91 21.44 -6.07
CA ALA A 198 10.26 21.95 -6.29
C ALA A 198 10.44 22.43 -7.76
N PRO A 199 11.38 23.34 -8.02
CA PRO A 199 12.17 24.10 -7.05
C PRO A 199 11.46 25.36 -6.53
N ASP A 200 10.41 25.83 -7.21
CA ASP A 200 9.87 27.19 -7.03
C ASP A 200 9.06 27.39 -5.74
N LYS A 201 8.37 26.35 -5.28
CA LYS A 201 7.36 26.41 -4.21
C LYS A 201 7.61 25.30 -3.20
N ARG A 202 8.87 25.17 -2.77
CA ARG A 202 9.31 24.10 -1.86
C ARG A 202 8.63 24.17 -0.49
N GLY A 203 8.10 25.33 -0.10
CA GLY A 203 7.45 25.51 1.20
C GLY A 203 8.44 25.53 2.36
N SER A 204 7.95 25.23 3.55
CA SER A 204 8.71 25.25 4.81
C SER A 204 8.08 24.26 5.77
N PHE A 205 8.90 23.56 6.54
CA PHE A 205 8.43 22.62 7.55
C PHE A 205 8.00 23.32 8.85
N GLU A 206 8.65 24.45 9.17
CA GLU A 206 8.51 25.15 10.46
C GLU A 206 7.58 26.36 10.40
N SER A 207 7.32 26.89 9.21
CA SER A 207 6.41 28.01 8.98
C SER A 207 5.38 27.63 7.94
N ASP A 208 4.30 28.41 7.83
CA ASP A 208 3.31 28.24 6.76
C ASP A 208 4.02 28.05 5.41
N PRO A 209 3.71 26.98 4.65
CA PRO A 209 2.55 26.09 4.76
C PRO A 209 2.76 24.78 5.57
N TYR A 210 3.86 24.64 6.31
CA TYR A 210 4.21 23.46 7.13
C TYR A 210 4.39 22.16 6.34
N VAL A 211 4.71 22.30 5.06
CA VAL A 211 5.04 21.23 4.12
C VAL A 211 6.28 21.68 3.36
N TYR A 212 7.29 20.80 3.29
CA TYR A 212 8.59 21.11 2.70
C TYR A 212 9.00 20.07 1.66
N HIS A 213 9.34 20.52 0.45
CA HIS A 213 9.89 19.71 -0.63
C HIS A 213 11.42 19.75 -0.59
N THR A 214 12.07 18.58 -0.49
CA THR A 214 13.52 18.51 -0.19
C THR A 214 14.41 18.80 -1.39
N GLY A 215 13.97 18.48 -2.60
CA GLY A 215 14.76 18.60 -3.82
C GLY A 215 13.93 18.42 -5.08
N ASP A 216 14.43 18.90 -6.21
CA ASP A 216 13.91 18.62 -7.54
C ASP A 216 14.88 17.61 -8.18
N VAL A 217 14.39 16.50 -8.74
CA VAL A 217 15.22 15.49 -9.39
C VAL A 217 14.90 15.44 -10.88
N VAL A 218 15.79 16.02 -11.67
CA VAL A 218 15.58 16.25 -13.11
C VAL A 218 16.03 15.10 -14.01
N SER A 219 16.56 14.01 -13.44
CA SER A 219 17.06 12.87 -14.21
C SER A 219 16.96 11.57 -13.39
N ALA A 220 16.66 10.45 -14.04
CA ALA A 220 16.66 9.13 -13.44
C ALA A 220 17.37 8.11 -14.34
N SER A 221 17.83 7.00 -13.78
CA SER A 221 18.32 5.85 -14.52
C SER A 221 17.99 4.55 -13.81
N SER A 222 18.23 3.42 -14.47
CA SER A 222 18.05 2.09 -13.84
C SER A 222 18.97 1.85 -12.64
N THR A 223 20.14 2.49 -12.60
CA THR A 223 21.13 2.37 -11.51
C THR A 223 21.14 3.55 -10.54
N ALA A 224 20.50 4.66 -10.92
CA ALA A 224 20.27 5.82 -10.08
C ALA A 224 18.81 6.29 -10.23
N PRO A 225 17.86 5.64 -9.52
CA PRO A 225 16.46 6.02 -9.56
C PRO A 225 16.25 7.49 -9.17
N GLY A 226 15.32 8.16 -9.85
CA GLY A 226 14.86 9.48 -9.44
C GLY A 226 14.06 9.35 -8.15
N VAL A 227 14.37 10.17 -7.14
CA VAL A 227 13.67 10.15 -5.85
C VAL A 227 13.38 11.57 -5.39
N GLU A 228 12.11 11.92 -5.30
CA GLU A 228 11.66 13.15 -4.67
C GLU A 228 10.98 12.90 -3.33
N THR A 229 11.14 13.83 -2.40
CA THR A 229 10.60 13.71 -1.04
C THR A 229 9.96 15.01 -0.57
N VAL A 230 8.79 14.87 0.04
CA VAL A 230 8.09 15.92 0.77
C VAL A 230 7.96 15.53 2.24
N GLU A 231 8.27 16.47 3.12
CA GLU A 231 8.12 16.37 4.57
C GLU A 231 6.96 17.26 5.02
N ILE A 232 5.97 16.66 5.69
CA ILE A 232 4.79 17.35 6.21
C ILE A 232 4.87 17.36 7.73
N ASN A 233 4.64 18.53 8.31
CA ASN A 233 4.57 18.68 9.76
C ASN A 233 3.26 18.03 10.25
N PRO A 234 3.30 16.98 11.10
CA PRO A 234 2.08 16.33 11.58
C PRO A 234 1.20 17.26 12.43
N ALA A 235 1.77 18.32 13.01
CA ALA A 235 1.02 19.34 13.75
C ALA A 235 0.40 20.42 12.84
N ILE A 236 0.44 20.28 11.51
CA ILE A 236 -0.08 21.27 10.55
C ILE A 236 -1.53 21.67 10.84
N SER A 237 -2.40 20.73 11.22
CA SER A 237 -3.80 21.02 11.55
C SER A 237 -3.92 21.94 12.77
N HIS A 238 -3.15 21.68 13.83
CA HIS A 238 -3.09 22.54 15.02
C HIS A 238 -2.51 23.92 14.68
N ARG A 239 -1.44 23.96 13.88
CA ARG A 239 -0.75 25.21 13.50
C ARG A 239 -1.58 26.08 12.57
N MET A 240 -2.41 25.49 11.72
CA MET A 240 -3.36 26.20 10.85
C MET A 240 -4.70 26.50 11.52
N GLY A 241 -4.95 25.96 12.73
CA GLY A 241 -6.18 26.21 13.49
C GLY A 241 -7.41 25.45 12.96
N GLY A 242 -7.23 24.29 12.31
CA GLY A 242 -8.35 23.46 11.86
C GLY A 242 -7.95 22.30 10.95
N LYS A 243 -8.95 21.56 10.44
CA LYS A 243 -8.73 20.37 9.61
C LYS A 243 -8.01 20.72 8.30
N VAL A 244 -7.00 19.93 7.97
CA VAL A 244 -6.23 20.05 6.73
C VAL A 244 -6.36 18.77 5.94
N ALA A 245 -6.42 18.87 4.61
CA ALA A 245 -6.29 17.70 3.74
C ALA A 245 -5.21 17.97 2.70
N LEU A 246 -4.37 16.98 2.42
CA LEU A 246 -3.30 17.07 1.45
C LEU A 246 -3.57 16.06 0.33
N VAL A 247 -3.46 16.50 -0.92
CA VAL A 247 -3.47 15.62 -2.08
C VAL A 247 -2.04 15.46 -2.59
N CYS A 248 -1.53 14.24 -2.57
CA CYS A 248 -0.21 13.92 -3.08
C CYS A 248 -0.35 13.45 -4.53
N SER A 249 0.43 14.01 -5.45
CA SER A 249 0.41 13.68 -6.88
C SER A 249 1.82 13.67 -7.47
N VAL A 250 2.03 12.87 -8.51
CA VAL A 250 3.18 13.02 -9.40
C VAL A 250 2.72 13.59 -10.74
N TYR A 251 3.54 14.49 -11.30
CA TYR A 251 3.27 15.14 -12.56
C TYR A 251 4.44 14.97 -13.54
N SER A 252 4.12 14.79 -14.82
CA SER A 252 5.05 14.87 -15.94
C SER A 252 4.60 16.00 -16.86
N ALA A 253 5.49 16.94 -17.19
CA ALA A 253 5.14 18.05 -18.05
C ALA A 253 4.89 17.61 -19.50
N VAL A 254 3.90 18.21 -20.17
CA VAL A 254 3.72 18.01 -21.62
C VAL A 254 4.98 18.42 -22.39
N ASP A 255 5.66 19.48 -21.91
CA ASP A 255 6.90 20.01 -22.50
C ASP A 255 8.08 19.01 -22.38
N ASN A 256 8.01 18.03 -21.47
CA ASN A 256 8.99 16.93 -21.37
C ASN A 256 8.78 15.86 -22.48
N GLY A 257 7.77 16.03 -23.34
CA GLY A 257 7.47 15.12 -24.45
C GLY A 257 6.48 14.01 -24.09
N ALA A 258 6.40 12.97 -24.91
CA ALA A 258 5.43 11.87 -24.76
C ALA A 258 5.77 10.88 -23.63
N VAL A 259 6.42 11.33 -22.55
CA VAL A 259 6.64 10.53 -21.35
C VAL A 259 5.51 10.80 -20.38
N SER A 260 4.58 9.86 -20.34
CA SER A 260 3.52 9.89 -19.35
C SER A 260 4.02 9.36 -18.03
N VAL A 261 3.34 9.77 -16.96
CA VAL A 261 3.51 9.16 -15.63
C VAL A 261 3.36 7.63 -15.70
N ALA A 262 2.60 7.12 -16.69
CA ALA A 262 2.40 5.70 -16.92
C ALA A 262 3.63 4.94 -17.42
N SER A 263 4.53 5.58 -18.19
CA SER A 263 5.73 4.89 -18.69
C SER A 263 6.78 4.72 -17.59
N LEU A 264 6.90 5.71 -16.70
CA LEU A 264 7.87 5.73 -15.60
C LEU A 264 7.46 4.91 -14.39
N LYS A 265 6.17 4.56 -14.29
CA LYS A 265 5.59 3.70 -13.24
C LYS A 265 6.11 4.05 -11.84
N PRO A 266 5.95 5.33 -11.41
CA PRO A 266 6.49 5.76 -10.13
C PRO A 266 5.90 4.93 -9.00
N LYS A 267 6.78 4.47 -8.10
CA LYS A 267 6.42 3.90 -6.82
C LYS A 267 6.43 5.00 -5.79
N MET A 268 5.43 5.01 -4.92
CA MET A 268 5.36 6.03 -3.91
C MET A 268 5.02 5.49 -2.56
N ARG A 269 5.55 6.18 -1.54
CA ARG A 269 5.49 5.75 -0.16
C ARG A 269 5.19 6.94 0.73
N MET A 270 4.12 6.81 1.53
CA MET A 270 3.74 7.74 2.59
C MET A 270 4.05 7.08 3.94
N GLU A 271 4.80 7.75 4.79
CA GLU A 271 5.30 7.18 6.05
C GLU A 271 5.01 8.13 7.21
N TYR A 272 4.54 7.55 8.32
CA TYR A 272 4.43 8.22 9.60
C TYR A 272 4.86 7.26 10.71
N GLY A 273 6.11 7.40 11.16
CA GLY A 273 6.72 6.47 12.10
C GLY A 273 6.87 5.08 11.48
N ASP A 274 6.43 4.06 12.21
CA ASP A 274 6.47 2.66 11.78
C ASP A 274 5.30 2.28 10.86
N GLN A 275 4.39 3.22 10.58
CA GLN A 275 3.29 3.02 9.65
C GLN A 275 3.67 3.52 8.27
N ILE A 276 3.67 2.61 7.31
CA ILE A 276 4.10 2.84 5.94
C ILE A 276 2.93 2.51 5.04
N VAL A 277 2.61 3.41 4.12
CA VAL A 277 1.64 3.20 3.07
C VAL A 277 2.36 3.24 1.73
N GLU A 278 2.35 2.13 1.00
CA GLU A 278 2.92 2.07 -0.35
C GLU A 278 1.78 2.00 -1.38
N CYS A 279 1.87 2.89 -2.35
CA CYS A 279 0.97 2.93 -3.50
C CYS A 279 1.80 2.66 -4.75
N ALA A 280 1.56 1.52 -5.38
CA ALA A 280 2.06 1.19 -6.70
C ALA A 280 0.84 1.05 -7.63
N PHE A 281 0.76 1.90 -8.65
CA PHE A 281 -0.35 1.85 -9.60
C PHE A 281 0.03 1.05 -10.83
N GLU A 282 -0.78 0.04 -11.13
CA GLU A 282 -0.71 -0.63 -12.42
C GLU A 282 -1.48 0.19 -13.46
N PHE A 283 -0.74 0.88 -14.32
CA PHE A 283 -1.33 1.54 -15.48
C PHE A 283 -1.88 0.50 -16.44
N LYS A 284 -3.17 0.60 -16.77
CA LYS A 284 -3.79 -0.23 -17.82
C LYS A 284 -3.10 0.05 -19.15
N SER A 285 -2.60 -1.00 -19.81
CA SER A 285 -1.95 -0.92 -21.12
C SER A 285 -2.93 -0.40 -22.19
N GLY A 286 -2.55 0.63 -22.95
CA GLY A 286 -3.32 1.15 -24.09
C GLY A 286 -2.80 2.48 -24.63
N PHE A 287 -3.14 2.83 -25.88
CA PHE A 287 -2.65 4.03 -26.59
C PHE A 287 -2.86 5.37 -25.85
N PHE A 288 -3.86 5.44 -24.95
CA PHE A 288 -4.19 6.65 -24.18
C PHE A 288 -3.43 6.80 -22.86
N SER A 289 -2.64 5.79 -22.42
CA SER A 289 -1.84 5.89 -21.19
C SER A 289 -0.64 6.82 -21.34
N SER A 290 -0.19 7.09 -22.57
CA SER A 290 0.91 8.03 -22.91
C SER A 290 0.53 9.51 -22.81
N MET A 291 -0.74 9.83 -22.52
CA MET A 291 -1.25 11.20 -22.42
C MET A 291 -1.80 11.53 -21.02
N VAL A 292 -1.43 10.72 -20.02
CA VAL A 292 -1.73 10.97 -18.60
C VAL A 292 -0.53 11.67 -17.97
N TYR A 293 -0.74 12.93 -17.60
CA TYR A 293 0.31 13.82 -17.07
C TYR A 293 0.30 13.94 -15.56
N THR A 294 -0.78 13.53 -14.89
CA THR A 294 -0.84 13.55 -13.43
C THR A 294 -1.44 12.26 -12.91
N TYR A 295 -0.83 11.72 -11.87
CA TYR A 295 -1.35 10.62 -11.09
C TYR A 295 -1.46 11.05 -9.62
N VAL A 296 -2.66 10.92 -9.07
CA VAL A 296 -2.96 11.20 -7.66
C VAL A 296 -2.81 9.90 -6.87
N LEU A 297 -1.94 9.98 -5.89
CA LEU A 297 -1.54 8.84 -5.08
C LEU A 297 -2.52 8.56 -3.99
N GLY A 298 -2.90 9.63 -3.33
CA GLY A 298 -3.67 9.55 -2.13
C GLY A 298 -3.89 10.90 -1.50
N ILE A 299 -4.77 10.86 -0.51
CA ILE A 299 -5.17 12.00 0.30
C ILE A 299 -4.74 11.70 1.73
N ILE A 300 -4.09 12.67 2.36
CA ILE A 300 -3.76 12.67 3.78
C ILE A 300 -4.69 13.67 4.46
N GLU A 301 -5.56 13.21 5.34
CA GLU A 301 -6.43 14.07 6.15
C GLU A 301 -5.88 14.17 7.57
N ILE A 302 -5.72 15.40 8.06
CA ILE A 302 -5.17 15.69 9.38
C ILE A 302 -6.18 16.56 10.14
N ASP A 303 -6.69 16.02 11.25
CA ASP A 303 -7.67 16.65 12.14
C ASP A 303 -7.16 16.59 13.57
N GLY A 304 -6.46 17.64 13.98
CA GLY A 304 -5.69 17.68 15.23
C GLY A 304 -4.68 16.54 15.28
N ASP A 305 -4.97 15.56 16.14
CA ASP A 305 -4.14 14.37 16.41
C ASP A 305 -4.60 13.15 15.59
N ALA A 306 -5.53 13.28 14.65
CA ALA A 306 -5.94 12.18 13.79
C ALA A 306 -5.34 12.34 12.39
N ILE A 307 -4.61 11.33 11.91
CA ILE A 307 -4.08 11.27 10.55
C ILE A 307 -4.75 10.11 9.82
N THR A 308 -5.28 10.36 8.63
CA THR A 308 -5.83 9.30 7.76
C THR A 308 -5.17 9.39 6.41
N ILE A 309 -4.67 8.26 5.92
CA ILE A 309 -4.01 8.15 4.62
C ILE A 309 -4.88 7.24 3.74
N SER A 310 -5.31 7.75 2.59
CA SER A 310 -6.16 6.99 1.66
C SER A 310 -5.57 7.00 0.25
N PRO A 311 -5.40 5.85 -0.44
CA PRO A 311 -5.09 5.80 -1.86
C PRO A 311 -6.17 6.50 -2.67
N SER A 312 -5.77 7.12 -3.77
CA SER A 312 -6.67 7.72 -4.73
C SER A 312 -6.69 6.93 -6.03
N GLY A 313 -5.55 6.80 -6.71
CA GLY A 313 -5.50 6.17 -8.02
C GLY A 313 -6.11 7.02 -9.15
N VAL A 314 -6.50 8.26 -8.87
CA VAL A 314 -7.11 9.17 -9.86
C VAL A 314 -6.03 9.71 -10.78
N THR A 315 -6.28 9.70 -12.07
CA THR A 315 -5.39 10.29 -13.09
C THR A 315 -5.99 11.56 -13.67
N SER A 316 -5.15 12.41 -14.27
CA SER A 316 -5.65 13.46 -15.14
C SER A 316 -6.39 12.87 -16.35
N ARG A 317 -7.24 13.69 -16.98
CA ARG A 317 -7.79 13.35 -18.29
C ARG A 317 -6.66 13.36 -19.32
N THR A 318 -6.80 12.54 -20.35
CA THR A 318 -5.92 12.54 -21.53
C THR A 318 -5.71 13.98 -22.03
N GLY A 319 -4.45 14.40 -22.15
CA GLY A 319 -4.11 15.73 -22.66
C GLY A 319 -4.24 16.88 -21.66
N SER A 320 -4.62 16.60 -20.40
CA SER A 320 -4.88 17.63 -19.40
C SER A 320 -3.74 17.74 -18.38
N GLU A 321 -3.29 18.97 -18.15
CA GLU A 321 -2.32 19.36 -17.12
C GLU A 321 -3.00 20.00 -15.90
N ALA A 322 -4.31 19.80 -15.77
CA ALA A 322 -5.07 20.27 -14.62
C ALA A 322 -4.55 19.61 -13.35
N THR A 323 -4.29 20.44 -12.35
CA THR A 323 -3.81 19.97 -11.05
C THR A 323 -4.94 19.29 -10.27
N PRO A 324 -4.60 18.39 -9.34
CA PRO A 324 -5.55 17.86 -8.38
C PRO A 324 -6.07 18.98 -7.48
N TRP A 325 -7.38 19.02 -7.29
CA TRP A 325 -8.06 20.03 -6.51
C TRP A 325 -8.92 19.38 -5.44
N LEU A 326 -8.75 19.79 -4.19
CA LEU A 326 -9.56 19.35 -3.08
C LEU A 326 -10.61 20.41 -2.73
N THR A 327 -11.80 19.95 -2.36
CA THR A 327 -12.84 20.77 -1.72
C THR A 327 -13.39 20.06 -0.50
N ARG A 328 -13.94 20.80 0.46
CA ARG A 328 -14.56 20.23 1.66
C ARG A 328 -16.03 20.60 1.72
N LYS A 329 -16.89 19.61 1.95
CA LYS A 329 -18.33 19.76 2.20
C LYS A 329 -18.68 19.04 3.50
N GLY A 330 -18.83 19.79 4.59
CA GLY A 330 -18.90 19.21 5.94
C GLY A 330 -17.59 18.49 6.27
N ASP A 331 -17.66 17.23 6.69
CA ASP A 331 -16.48 16.41 6.97
C ASP A 331 -15.90 15.71 5.73
N LYS A 332 -16.58 15.76 4.58
CA LYS A 332 -16.15 15.05 3.37
C LYS A 332 -15.18 15.90 2.55
N VAL A 333 -14.03 15.33 2.22
CA VAL A 333 -13.12 15.85 1.21
C VAL A 333 -13.46 15.25 -0.16
N GLU A 334 -13.56 16.10 -1.18
CA GLU A 334 -13.80 15.72 -2.57
C GLU A 334 -12.60 16.12 -3.42
N LEU A 335 -12.09 15.15 -4.18
CA LEU A 335 -11.00 15.33 -5.14
C LEU A 335 -11.56 15.47 -6.56
N THR A 336 -11.08 16.48 -7.28
CA THR A 336 -11.33 16.71 -8.71
C THR A 336 -10.03 16.98 -9.46
N MET A 337 -10.02 16.74 -10.78
CA MET A 337 -8.85 16.98 -11.66
C MET A 337 -9.13 18.18 -12.59
N ASP A 338 -9.30 19.34 -11.98
CA ASP A 338 -9.71 20.59 -12.63
C ASP A 338 -9.15 21.83 -11.90
N GLY A 339 -8.04 21.66 -11.16
CA GLY A 339 -7.29 22.76 -10.59
C GLY A 339 -6.51 23.56 -11.66
N PRO A 340 -6.09 24.80 -11.34
CA PRO A 340 -5.33 25.63 -12.26
C PRO A 340 -3.99 24.99 -12.60
N HIS A 341 -3.49 25.24 -13.81
CA HIS A 341 -2.21 24.69 -14.25
C HIS A 341 -1.07 25.34 -13.46
N VAL A 342 -0.05 24.54 -13.16
CA VAL A 342 1.15 25.03 -12.47
C VAL A 342 2.37 24.46 -13.18
N PHE A 343 3.26 25.34 -13.60
CA PHE A 343 4.47 25.03 -14.34
C PHE A 343 5.71 25.51 -13.60
N LYS A 344 6.82 24.79 -13.71
CA LYS A 344 8.13 25.23 -13.21
C LYS A 344 8.52 26.57 -13.86
N GLY A 345 9.13 27.47 -13.09
CA GLY A 345 9.59 28.78 -13.54
C GLY A 345 8.50 29.77 -13.91
N ARG A 346 7.20 29.42 -13.77
CA ARG A 346 6.07 30.31 -14.08
C ARG A 346 5.32 30.75 -12.83
N PRO A 347 4.81 32.00 -12.80
CA PRO A 347 3.88 32.43 -11.77
C PRO A 347 2.62 31.55 -11.74
N ILE A 348 1.99 31.42 -10.57
CA ILE A 348 0.69 30.75 -10.45
C ILE A 348 -0.34 31.56 -11.21
N GLU A 349 -1.12 30.89 -12.05
CA GLU A 349 -2.23 31.52 -12.75
C GLU A 349 -3.32 31.96 -11.76
N ARG A 350 -3.72 33.24 -11.82
CA ARG A 350 -4.76 33.84 -10.96
C ARG A 350 -6.06 34.13 -11.73
N SER A 351 -6.31 33.35 -12.79
CA SER A 351 -7.53 33.47 -13.58
C SER A 351 -8.56 32.42 -13.12
N GLY A 352 -9.86 32.70 -13.29
CA GLY A 352 -10.92 31.75 -12.96
C GLY A 352 -11.26 31.62 -11.46
N LYS A 353 -12.14 30.65 -11.15
CA LYS A 353 -12.74 30.48 -9.81
C LYS A 353 -11.87 29.69 -8.81
N LYS A 354 -10.89 28.92 -9.29
CA LYS A 354 -9.99 28.11 -8.47
C LYS A 354 -8.59 28.67 -8.54
N GLN A 355 -8.03 29.05 -7.41
CA GLN A 355 -6.73 29.72 -7.33
C GLN A 355 -5.94 29.23 -6.13
N TYR A 356 -4.67 28.90 -6.34
CA TYR A 356 -3.74 28.65 -5.25
C TYR A 356 -3.33 29.97 -4.59
N ILE A 357 -3.16 29.95 -3.27
CA ILE A 357 -2.69 31.10 -2.49
C ILE A 357 -1.18 31.11 -2.31
#